data_AF-Q711L8-F1
#
_entry.id   AF-Q711L8-F1
#
_cell.length_a   1.000
_cell.length_b   1.000
_cell.length_c   1.000
_cell.angle_alpha   90.00
_cell.angle_beta   90.00
_cell.angle_gamma   90.00
#
_symmetry.space_group_name_H-M   'P 1'
#
loop_
_entity.id
_entity.type
_entity.pdbx_description
1 polymer ?
#
loop_
_entity_poly.entity_id
_entity_poly.type
_entity_poly.pdbx_seq_one_letter_code
_entity_poly.pdbx_strand_id
1 'polypeptide(L)'
;VLCRGRAAVDLSVDHKPEDEDEKARIEAAGGTVTRDGRVNGGLNLSRALGDHNYKQVQHLSLSEQMITPAPDVPQLLHLHGLN
;
A
#
# COMPACT_ATOMS: atom_id res chain seq x y z
N VAL A 1 -13.78 -2.01 5.55
CA VAL A 1 -15.19 -2.17 5.11
C VAL A 1 -16.12 -1.44 6.08
N LEU A 2 -17.16 -0.78 5.58
CA LEU A 2 -18.28 -0.20 6.32
C LEU A 2 -19.58 -0.87 5.90
N CYS A 3 -20.46 -1.20 6.85
CA CYS A 3 -21.80 -1.71 6.56
C CYS A 3 -22.85 -0.66 6.96
N ARG A 4 -23.72 -0.28 6.02
CA ARG A 4 -24.83 0.67 6.24
C ARG A 4 -25.96 0.42 5.23
N GLY A 5 -27.22 0.48 5.67
CA GLY A 5 -28.38 0.27 4.79
C GLY A 5 -28.34 -1.09 4.08
N ARG A 6 -27.88 -2.14 4.77
CA ARG A 6 -27.72 -3.51 4.23
C ARG A 6 -26.68 -3.63 3.09
N ALA A 7 -25.87 -2.60 2.85
CA ALA A 7 -24.78 -2.62 1.89
C ALA A 7 -23.42 -2.62 2.61
N ALA A 8 -22.49 -3.42 2.11
CA ALA A 8 -21.07 -3.38 2.50
C ALA A 8 -20.30 -2.53 1.48
N VAL A 9 -19.48 -1.62 1.98
CA VAL A 9 -18.68 -0.68 1.19
C VAL A 9 -17.23 -0.80 1.64
N ASP A 10 -16.33 -1.05 0.70
CA ASP A 10 -14.90 -1.05 0.98
C ASP A 10 -14.44 0.38 1.33
N LEU A 11 -13.66 0.49 2.40
CA LEU A 11 -13.16 1.79 2.90
C LEU A 11 -11.64 1.94 2.70
N SER A 12 -11.01 0.92 2.16
CA SER A 12 -9.57 0.82 2.01
C SER A 12 -9.29 -0.09 0.83
N VAL A 13 -8.12 0.08 0.24
CA VAL A 13 -7.57 -0.81 -0.76
C VAL A 13 -6.38 -1.51 -0.14
N ASP A 14 -6.23 -2.81 -0.40
CA ASP A 14 -5.02 -3.51 -0.04
C ASP A 14 -3.86 -2.97 -0.87
N HIS A 15 -2.74 -2.58 -0.25
CA HIS A 15 -1.54 -2.20 -0.99
C HIS A 15 -0.71 -3.43 -1.32
N LYS A 16 -0.87 -3.93 -2.54
CA LYS A 16 -0.16 -5.09 -3.05
C LYS A 16 1.05 -4.63 -3.86
N PRO A 17 2.21 -5.30 -3.75
CA PRO A 17 3.38 -4.96 -4.55
C PRO A 17 3.15 -4.87 -6.05
N GLU A 18 2.15 -5.58 -6.58
CA GLU A 18 1.80 -5.62 -7.99
C GLU A 18 0.93 -4.45 -8.46
N ASP A 19 0.34 -3.68 -7.54
CA ASP A 19 -0.44 -2.49 -7.88
C ASP A 19 0.48 -1.46 -8.55
N GLU A 20 0.01 -0.78 -9.60
CA GLU A 20 0.87 0.03 -10.49
C GLU A 20 1.70 1.08 -9.73
N ASP A 21 1.06 1.85 -8.84
CA ASP A 21 1.72 2.89 -8.04
C ASP A 21 2.72 2.30 -7.04
N GLU A 22 2.38 1.16 -6.43
CA GLU A 22 3.22 0.47 -5.46
C GLU A 22 4.46 -0.11 -6.14
N LYS A 23 4.25 -0.80 -7.27
CA LYS A 23 5.31 -1.37 -8.10
C LYS A 23 6.26 -0.27 -8.62
N ALA A 24 5.71 0.84 -9.11
CA ALA A 24 6.51 1.96 -9.60
C ALA A 24 7.40 2.54 -8.51
N ARG A 25 6.88 2.73 -7.29
CA ARG A 25 7.70 3.15 -6.14
C ARG A 25 8.77 2.13 -5.78
N ILE A 26 8.42 0.84 -5.73
CA ILE A 26 9.34 -0.25 -5.42
C ILE A 26 10.52 -0.26 -6.41
N GLU A 27 10.23 -0.17 -7.71
CA GLU A 27 11.24 -0.15 -8.77
C GLU A 27 12.08 1.12 -8.74
N ALA A 28 11.48 2.29 -8.48
CA ALA A 28 12.20 3.56 -8.30
C ALA A 28 13.15 3.53 -7.10
N ALA A 29 12.80 2.79 -6.04
CA ALA A 29 13.66 2.54 -4.89
C ALA A 29 14.74 1.46 -5.13
N GLY A 30 14.86 0.93 -6.36
CA GLY A 30 15.84 -0.10 -6.73
C GLY A 30 15.43 -1.53 -6.35
N GLY A 31 14.18 -1.74 -5.95
CA GLY A 31 13.60 -3.05 -5.70
C GLY A 31 13.02 -3.70 -6.94
N THR A 32 12.51 -4.92 -6.79
CA THR A 32 11.80 -5.67 -7.82
C THR A 32 10.57 -6.35 -7.24
N VAL A 33 9.56 -6.58 -8.09
CA VAL A 33 8.39 -7.37 -7.73
C VAL A 33 8.46 -8.69 -8.49
N THR A 34 8.52 -9.77 -7.73
CA THR A 34 8.53 -11.14 -8.28
C THR A 34 7.17 -11.51 -8.88
N ARG A 35 7.12 -12.56 -9.71
CA ARG A 35 5.88 -13.00 -10.36
C ARG A 35 4.79 -13.45 -9.38
N ASP A 36 5.18 -13.86 -8.17
CA ASP A 36 4.29 -14.24 -7.07
C ASP A 36 4.04 -13.09 -6.08
N GLY A 37 4.36 -11.85 -6.45
CA GLY A 37 3.91 -10.67 -5.71
C GLY A 37 4.80 -10.25 -4.55
N ARG A 38 6.07 -10.63 -4.54
CA ARG A 38 7.01 -10.32 -3.45
C ARG A 38 8.05 -9.28 -3.82
N VAL A 39 8.25 -8.31 -2.94
CA VAL A 39 9.33 -7.31 -2.99
C VAL A 39 10.67 -7.99 -2.72
N ASN A 40 11.55 -8.00 -3.72
CA ASN A 40 12.84 -8.68 -3.72
C ASN A 40 12.74 -10.16 -3.27
N GLY A 41 11.61 -10.83 -3.55
CA GLY A 41 11.37 -12.22 -3.15
C GLY A 41 11.06 -12.44 -1.66
N GLY A 42 10.98 -11.39 -0.85
CA GLY A 42 10.72 -11.50 0.60
C GLY A 42 9.27 -11.22 0.96
N LEU A 43 8.95 -9.95 1.17
CA LEU A 43 7.62 -9.51 1.64
C LEU A 43 6.61 -9.44 0.50
N ASN A 44 5.38 -9.89 0.76
CA ASN A 44 4.23 -9.78 -0.16
C ASN A 44 3.32 -8.58 0.16
N LEU A 45 3.86 -7.58 0.85
CA LEU A 45 3.21 -6.31 1.19
C LEU A 45 4.08 -5.19 0.64
N SER A 46 3.47 -4.07 0.24
CA SER A 46 4.21 -2.89 -0.22
C SER A 46 4.26 -1.76 0.81
N ARG A 47 3.39 -1.81 1.84
CA ARG A 47 3.33 -0.82 2.92
C ARG A 47 3.27 -1.50 4.29
N ALA A 48 4.12 -1.05 5.21
CA ALA A 48 4.19 -1.57 6.58
C ALA A 48 4.97 -0.65 7.52
N LEU A 49 4.64 -0.71 8.80
CA LEU A 49 5.53 -0.23 9.88
C LEU A 49 6.63 -1.29 10.13
N GLY A 50 7.82 -0.86 10.57
CA GLY A 50 8.97 -1.76 10.71
C GLY A 50 9.70 -1.97 9.38
N ASP A 51 10.09 -3.21 9.06
CA ASP A 51 10.74 -3.62 7.79
C ASP A 51 11.92 -2.74 7.35
N HIS A 52 12.75 -2.34 8.32
CA HIS A 52 13.83 -1.38 8.13
C HIS A 52 14.82 -1.77 7.02
N ASN A 53 15.02 -3.06 6.76
CA ASN A 53 15.90 -3.55 5.70
C ASN A 53 15.46 -3.10 4.29
N TYR A 54 14.17 -2.79 4.11
CA TYR A 54 13.61 -2.28 2.85
C TYR A 54 13.56 -0.75 2.79
N LYS A 55 14.09 -0.06 3.81
CA LYS A 55 13.99 1.39 4.03
C LYS A 55 15.37 2.05 4.15
N GLN A 56 16.36 1.54 3.43
CA GLN A 56 17.77 1.96 3.54
C GLN A 56 18.27 2.79 2.36
N VAL A 57 17.40 3.19 1.42
CA VAL A 57 17.83 4.01 0.28
C VAL A 57 18.07 5.44 0.76
N GLN A 58 19.35 5.81 0.91
CA GLN A 58 19.77 7.00 1.66
C GLN A 58 19.23 8.34 1.13
N HIS A 59 18.94 8.42 -0.17
CA HIS A 59 18.48 9.65 -0.82
C HIS A 59 16.97 9.72 -1.00
N LEU A 60 16.22 8.72 -0.51
CA LEU A 60 14.77 8.68 -0.57
C LEU A 60 14.16 8.93 0.80
N SER A 61 13.05 9.65 0.84
CA SER A 61 12.25 9.77 2.06
C SER A 61 11.64 8.41 2.45
N LEU A 62 11.12 8.30 3.68
CA LEU A 62 10.46 7.07 4.13
C LEU A 62 9.26 6.68 3.25
N SER A 63 8.55 7.66 2.69
CA SER A 63 7.40 7.43 1.82
C SER A 63 7.77 6.85 0.45
N GLU A 64 9.03 7.02 0.04
CA GLU A 64 9.55 6.63 -1.27
C GLU A 64 10.36 5.31 -1.22
N GLN A 65 10.52 4.71 -0.04
CA GLN A 65 11.20 3.42 0.10
C GLN A 65 10.39 2.27 -0.52
N MET A 66 11.06 1.14 -0.80
CA MET A 66 10.40 -0.05 -1.38
C MET A 66 9.17 -0.46 -0.55
N ILE A 67 9.37 -0.54 0.77
CA ILE A 67 8.28 -0.66 1.75
C ILE A 67 8.10 0.69 2.44
N THR A 68 6.93 1.29 2.32
CA THR A 68 6.64 2.60 2.91
C THR A 68 5.79 2.48 4.19
N PRO A 69 6.00 3.32 5.23
CA PRO A 69 5.09 3.41 6.36
C PRO A 69 3.90 4.36 6.09
N ALA A 70 3.82 4.99 4.93
CA ALA A 70 2.81 6.01 4.63
C ALA A 70 1.39 5.39 4.54
N PRO A 71 0.45 5.83 5.38
CA PRO A 71 -0.93 5.35 5.34
C PRO A 71 -1.75 6.06 4.27
N ASP A 72 -2.76 5.39 3.74
CA ASP A 72 -3.88 6.05 3.07
C ASP A 72 -4.99 6.30 4.09
N VAL A 73 -5.44 7.54 4.21
CA VAL A 73 -6.48 7.94 5.17
C VAL A 73 -7.65 8.57 4.40
N PRO A 74 -8.55 7.76 3.83
CA PRO A 74 -9.71 8.27 3.13
C PRO A 74 -10.75 8.84 4.11
N GLN A 75 -11.31 10.00 3.78
CA GLN A 75 -12.44 10.58 4.51
C GLN A 75 -13.74 10.29 3.76
N LEU A 76 -14.67 9.60 4.41
CA LEU A 76 -15.99 9.34 3.87
C LEU A 76 -16.96 10.44 4.32
N LEU A 77 -17.31 11.35 3.42
CA LEU A 77 -18.31 12.40 3.68
C LEU A 77 -19.69 11.92 3.23
N HIS A 78 -20.62 11.77 4.19
CA HIS A 78 -22.06 11.55 4.02
C HIS A 78 -22.50 10.53 2.95
N LEU A 79 -22.82 9.30 3.37
CA LEU A 79 -23.52 8.32 2.54
C LEU A 79 -25.02 8.67 2.43
N HIS A 80 -25.36 9.71 1.67
CA HIS A 80 -26.76 9.98 1.32
C HIS A 80 -27.28 8.86 0.41
N GLY A 81 -28.34 8.16 0.82
CA GLY A 81 -29.07 7.21 -0.04
C GLY A 81 -28.99 5.73 0.33
N LEU A 82 -28.28 5.35 1.40
CA LEU A 82 -28.35 3.97 1.93
C LEU A 82 -29.53 3.86 2.91
N ASN A 83 -30.75 3.77 2.36
CA ASN A 83 -31.95 3.35 3.09
C ASN A 83 -32.00 1.82 3.23
#